data_AF-A0A7S0P494-F1
#
_entry.id   AF-A0A7S0P494-F1
#
_cell.length_a   1.000
_cell.length_b   1.000
_cell.length_c   1.000
_cell.angle_alpha   90.00
_cell.angle_beta   90.00
_cell.angle_gamma   90.00
#
_symmetry.space_group_name_H-M   'P 1'
#
loop_
_entity.id
_entity.type
_entity.pdbx_description
1 polymer ?
#
loop_
_entity_poly.entity_id
_entity_poly.type
_entity_poly.pdbx_seq_one_letter_code
_entity_poly.pdbx_strand_id
1 'polypeptide(L)'
;GEREGEDALLAELTRLEAAVHGLGSGIQSALAELEQIDFDDVEAEEAVDSIGRAAAGLSSETGGLQARMDAIDLSHLAADSQRSVRARRKAVSATLEAEVVTALSSLSSRLALARQAVS
;
A
#
# COMPACT_ATOMS: atom_id res chain seq x y z
N GLY A 1 -32.12 3.62 4.85
CA GLY A 1 -32.66 2.55 3.97
C GLY A 1 -31.52 1.81 3.29
N GLU A 2 -31.76 0.67 2.64
CA GLU A 2 -30.71 -0.16 1.99
C GLU A 2 -29.87 0.65 0.98
N ARG A 3 -30.50 1.55 0.22
CA ARG A 3 -29.82 2.48 -0.71
C ARG A 3 -28.84 3.42 -0.02
N GLU A 4 -29.22 4.02 1.11
CA GLU A 4 -28.34 4.92 1.87
C GLU A 4 -27.12 4.15 2.43
N GLY A 5 -27.32 2.89 2.81
CA GLY A 5 -26.23 2.01 3.23
C GLY A 5 -25.29 1.67 2.07
N GLU A 6 -25.83 1.39 0.88
CA GLU A 6 -25.05 1.16 -0.34
C GLU A 6 -24.22 2.39 -0.73
N ASP A 7 -24.83 3.57 -0.75
CA ASP A 7 -24.15 4.82 -1.09
C ASP A 7 -23.00 5.12 -0.12
N ALA A 8 -23.21 4.89 1.19
CA ALA A 8 -22.17 5.05 2.21
C ALA A 8 -21.00 4.08 1.99
N LEU A 9 -21.28 2.82 1.64
CA LEU A 9 -20.25 1.81 1.36
C LEU A 9 -19.47 2.10 0.07
N LEU A 10 -20.14 2.57 -0.98
CA LEU A 10 -19.48 2.99 -2.23
C LEU A 10 -18.60 4.22 -2.02
N ALA A 11 -19.04 5.17 -1.17
CA ALA A 11 -18.21 6.31 -0.78
C ALA A 11 -16.97 5.87 0.00
N GLU A 12 -17.11 4.92 0.94
CA GLU A 12 -15.96 4.39 1.68
C GLU A 12 -14.97 3.66 0.78
N LEU A 13 -15.45 2.83 -0.16
CA LEU A 13 -14.58 2.20 -1.15
C LEU A 13 -13.86 3.23 -2.02
N THR A 14 -14.52 4.32 -2.41
CA THR A 14 -13.86 5.41 -3.16
C THR A 14 -12.77 6.09 -2.33
N ARG A 15 -12.99 6.27 -1.01
CA ARG A 15 -11.95 6.77 -0.11
C ARG A 15 -10.78 5.80 0.04
N LEU A 16 -11.05 4.50 0.09
CA LEU A 16 -10.02 3.47 0.14
C LEU A 16 -9.21 3.41 -1.15
N GLU A 17 -9.85 3.51 -2.32
CA GLU A 17 -9.16 3.63 -3.62
C GLU A 17 -8.22 4.83 -3.65
N ALA A 18 -8.69 6.00 -3.22
CA ALA A 18 -7.86 7.19 -3.15
C ALA A 18 -6.69 7.01 -2.16
N ALA A 19 -6.91 6.33 -1.04
CA ALA A 19 -5.85 6.03 -0.08
C ALA A 19 -4.81 5.04 -0.65
N VAL A 20 -5.24 4.01 -1.38
CA VAL A 20 -4.33 3.07 -2.07
C VAL A 20 -3.50 3.79 -3.13
N HIS A 21 -4.11 4.65 -3.95
CA HIS A 21 -3.37 5.45 -4.93
C HIS A 21 -2.42 6.46 -4.27
N GLY A 22 -2.83 7.08 -3.16
CA GLY A 22 -1.97 7.96 -2.36
C GLY A 22 -0.76 7.22 -1.79
N LEU A 23 -0.97 6.00 -1.28
CA LEU A 23 0.09 5.12 -0.82
C LEU A 23 1.06 4.78 -1.97
N GLY A 24 0.54 4.38 -3.14
CA GLY A 24 1.38 4.10 -4.32
C GLY A 24 2.24 5.30 -4.72
N SER A 25 1.66 6.51 -4.71
CA SER A 25 2.40 7.75 -4.98
C SER A 25 3.47 8.03 -3.92
N GLY A 26 3.14 7.87 -2.64
CA GLY A 26 4.09 8.05 -1.53
C GLY A 26 5.24 7.05 -1.56
N ILE A 27 4.95 5.79 -1.90
CA ILE A 27 5.95 4.75 -2.16
C ILE A 27 6.89 5.18 -3.27
N GLN A 28 6.36 5.64 -4.40
CA GLN A 28 7.19 6.07 -5.53
C GLN A 28 8.09 7.26 -5.16
N SER A 29 7.59 8.22 -4.37
CA SER A 29 8.41 9.33 -3.86
C SER A 29 9.50 8.85 -2.90
N ALA A 30 9.16 8.01 -1.92
CA ALA A 30 10.14 7.44 -0.98
C ALA A 30 11.18 6.57 -1.71
N LEU A 31 10.76 5.85 -2.75
CA LEU A 31 11.68 5.18 -3.64
C LEU A 31 12.54 6.21 -4.37
N ALA A 32 12.02 7.21 -5.05
CA ALA A 32 12.86 8.22 -5.72
C ALA A 32 13.90 8.86 -4.77
N GLU A 33 13.55 9.07 -3.50
CA GLU A 33 14.47 9.55 -2.47
C GLU A 33 15.60 8.56 -2.16
N LEU A 34 15.31 7.27 -1.89
CA LEU A 34 16.42 6.32 -1.65
C LEU A 34 17.21 5.96 -2.92
N GLU A 35 16.77 6.38 -4.12
CA GLU A 35 17.53 6.24 -5.38
C GLU A 35 18.63 7.27 -5.48
N GLN A 36 18.47 8.39 -4.77
CA GLN A 36 19.43 9.49 -4.70
C GLN A 36 20.46 9.27 -3.59
N ILE A 37 20.29 8.24 -2.75
CA ILE A 37 21.29 7.86 -1.75
C ILE A 37 22.50 7.32 -2.51
N ASP A 38 23.57 8.10 -2.48
CA ASP A 38 24.88 7.66 -2.93
C ASP A 38 25.51 6.80 -1.83
N PHE A 39 25.67 5.51 -2.11
CA PHE A 39 26.27 4.56 -1.18
C PHE A 39 27.79 4.77 -1.03
N ASP A 40 28.41 5.62 -1.86
CA ASP A 40 29.82 5.96 -1.77
C ASP A 40 30.11 7.00 -0.66
N ASP A 41 29.11 7.76 -0.19
CA ASP A 41 29.25 8.85 0.80
C ASP A 41 28.43 8.62 2.10
N VAL A 42 27.34 7.85 2.05
CA VAL A 42 26.52 7.53 3.22
C VAL A 42 27.08 6.29 3.94
N GLU A 43 27.19 6.34 5.28
CA GLU A 43 27.48 5.14 6.08
C GLU A 43 26.41 4.09 5.73
N ALA A 44 26.79 3.04 5.01
CA ALA A 44 25.83 2.12 4.42
C ALA A 44 24.91 1.43 5.46
N GLU A 45 25.27 1.49 6.76
CA GLU A 45 24.40 1.19 7.90
C GLU A 45 23.15 2.10 7.97
N GLU A 46 23.31 3.42 7.81
CA GLU A 46 22.19 4.39 7.81
C GLU A 46 21.22 4.15 6.63
N ALA A 47 21.77 3.73 5.48
CA ALA A 47 20.96 3.42 4.32
C ALA A 47 20.15 2.12 4.52
N VAL A 48 20.77 1.08 5.10
CA VAL A 48 20.07 -0.14 5.50
C VAL A 48 18.96 0.15 6.50
N ASP A 49 19.23 0.97 7.52
CA ASP A 49 18.25 1.38 8.53
C ASP A 49 17.08 2.16 7.92
N SER A 50 17.37 3.06 7.00
CA SER A 50 16.35 3.86 6.31
C SER A 50 15.45 2.98 5.43
N ILE A 51 16.02 2.00 4.72
CA ILE A 51 15.27 0.99 3.97
C ILE A 51 14.40 0.14 4.92
N GLY A 52 14.95 -0.28 6.07
CA GLY A 52 14.21 -1.04 7.08
C GLY A 52 13.01 -0.29 7.63
N ARG A 53 13.16 1.01 7.94
CA ARG A 53 12.06 1.88 8.36
C ARG A 53 10.99 2.05 7.28
N ALA A 54 11.41 2.24 6.03
CA ALA A 54 10.49 2.35 4.90
C ALA A 54 9.67 1.06 4.72
N ALA A 55 10.30 -0.11 4.81
CA ALA A 55 9.61 -1.40 4.73
C ALA A 55 8.61 -1.62 5.88
N ALA A 56 8.97 -1.24 7.11
CA ALA A 56 8.08 -1.32 8.26
C ALA A 56 6.86 -0.39 8.14
N GLY A 57 7.07 0.85 7.68
CA GLY A 57 5.99 1.80 7.42
C GLY A 57 5.02 1.29 6.37
N LEU A 58 5.53 0.79 5.24
CA LEU A 58 4.75 0.17 4.19
C LEU A 58 3.89 -0.99 4.72
N SER A 59 4.48 -1.90 5.51
CA SER A 59 3.73 -3.02 6.08
C SER A 59 2.60 -2.57 7.02
N SER A 60 2.81 -1.51 7.79
CA SER A 60 1.81 -0.98 8.72
C SER A 60 0.63 -0.32 7.97
N GLU A 61 0.92 0.54 7.00
CA GLU A 61 -0.12 1.26 6.24
C GLU A 61 -0.97 0.29 5.42
N THR A 62 -0.34 -0.69 4.78
CA THR A 62 -1.00 -1.69 3.94
C THR A 62 -1.90 -2.61 4.77
N GLY A 63 -1.42 -3.09 5.93
CA GLY A 63 -2.23 -3.85 6.87
C GLY A 63 -3.44 -3.08 7.38
N GLY A 64 -3.28 -1.78 7.64
CA GLY A 64 -4.38 -0.90 8.04
C GLY A 64 -5.45 -0.73 6.94
N LEU A 65 -5.04 -0.54 5.70
CA LEU A 65 -5.96 -0.46 4.55
C LEU A 65 -6.68 -1.79 4.31
N GLN A 66 -5.97 -2.92 4.42
CA GLN A 66 -6.56 -4.25 4.28
C GLN A 66 -7.60 -4.52 5.36
N ALA A 67 -7.29 -4.23 6.63
CA ALA A 67 -8.23 -4.39 7.74
C ALA A 67 -9.50 -3.55 7.56
N ARG A 68 -9.38 -2.32 7.03
CA ARG A 68 -10.54 -1.48 6.72
C ARG A 68 -11.40 -2.06 5.60
N MET A 69 -10.79 -2.63 4.55
CA MET A 69 -11.51 -3.32 3.47
C MET A 69 -12.25 -4.56 3.99
N ASP A 70 -11.62 -5.33 4.87
CA ASP A 70 -12.19 -6.55 5.45
C ASP A 70 -13.33 -6.25 6.44
N ALA A 71 -13.28 -5.10 7.11
CA ALA A 71 -14.32 -4.61 8.02
C ALA A 71 -15.61 -4.13 7.32
N ILE A 72 -15.64 -4.04 5.99
CA ILE A 72 -16.84 -3.69 5.24
C ILE A 72 -17.87 -4.83 5.35
N ASP A 73 -18.91 -4.61 6.15
CA ASP A 73 -20.06 -5.50 6.24
C ASP A 73 -21.06 -5.24 5.10
N LEU A 74 -21.45 -6.31 4.42
CA LEU A 74 -22.36 -6.31 3.28
C LEU A 74 -23.70 -6.97 3.59
N SER A 75 -23.86 -7.53 4.79
CA SER A 75 -24.99 -8.38 5.17
C SER A 75 -26.35 -7.69 4.99
N HIS A 76 -26.38 -6.36 5.11
CA HIS A 76 -27.57 -5.53 5.01
C HIS A 76 -27.92 -5.04 3.59
N LEU A 77 -27.09 -5.34 2.58
CA LEU A 77 -27.32 -4.90 1.20
C LEU A 77 -28.12 -5.92 0.38
N ALA A 78 -28.86 -5.45 -0.62
CA ALA A 78 -29.42 -6.30 -1.66
C ALA A 78 -28.32 -7.10 -2.39
N ALA A 79 -28.65 -8.30 -2.87
CA ALA A 79 -27.66 -9.24 -3.41
C ALA A 79 -26.84 -8.68 -4.60
N ASP A 80 -27.46 -7.88 -5.48
CA ASP A 80 -26.76 -7.27 -6.60
C ASP A 80 -25.82 -6.13 -6.15
N SER A 81 -26.24 -5.33 -5.17
CA SER A 81 -25.39 -4.34 -4.50
C SER A 81 -24.20 -5.01 -3.82
N GLN A 82 -24.41 -6.13 -3.11
CA GLN A 82 -23.32 -6.93 -2.54
C GLN A 82 -22.34 -7.39 -3.61
N ARG A 83 -22.82 -7.87 -4.77
CA ARG A 83 -21.95 -8.31 -5.87
C ARG A 83 -21.08 -7.17 -6.40
N SER A 84 -21.68 -5.99 -6.60
CA SER A 84 -20.97 -4.79 -7.05
C SER A 84 -19.89 -4.36 -6.06
N VAL A 85 -20.24 -4.22 -4.78
CA VAL A 85 -19.32 -3.80 -3.72
C VAL A 85 -18.18 -4.82 -3.52
N ARG A 86 -18.47 -6.13 -3.59
CA ARG A 86 -17.42 -7.18 -3.54
C ARG A 86 -16.48 -7.11 -4.73
N ALA A 87 -16.99 -6.91 -5.94
CA ALA A 87 -16.16 -6.80 -7.14
C ALA A 87 -15.23 -5.60 -7.04
N ARG A 88 -15.74 -4.46 -6.58
CA ARG A 88 -14.93 -3.25 -6.36
C ARG A 88 -13.89 -3.45 -5.26
N ARG A 89 -14.27 -3.95 -4.08
CA ARG A 89 -13.33 -4.30 -3.00
C ARG A 89 -12.19 -5.19 -3.50
N LYS A 90 -12.52 -6.22 -4.29
CA LYS A 90 -11.50 -7.11 -4.88
C LYS A 90 -10.55 -6.37 -5.80
N ALA A 91 -11.04 -5.41 -6.59
CA ALA A 91 -10.18 -4.57 -7.43
C ALA A 91 -9.24 -3.69 -6.59
N VAL A 92 -9.76 -3.02 -5.55
CA VAL A 92 -8.94 -2.20 -4.63
C VAL A 92 -7.86 -3.05 -3.94
N SER A 93 -8.20 -4.23 -3.43
CA SER A 93 -7.22 -5.14 -2.81
C SER A 93 -6.14 -5.58 -3.80
N ALA A 94 -6.53 -5.94 -5.03
CA ALA A 94 -5.56 -6.32 -6.06
C ALA A 94 -4.60 -5.17 -6.42
N THR A 95 -5.10 -3.93 -6.47
CA THR A 95 -4.25 -2.74 -6.67
C THR A 95 -3.30 -2.56 -5.49
N LEU A 96 -3.80 -2.63 -4.24
CA LEU A 96 -2.96 -2.54 -3.05
C LEU A 96 -1.85 -3.59 -3.06
N GLU A 97 -2.19 -4.86 -3.31
CA GLU A 97 -1.22 -5.95 -3.41
C GLU A 97 -0.15 -5.69 -4.47
N ALA A 98 -0.54 -5.20 -5.65
CA ALA A 98 0.40 -4.91 -6.73
C ALA A 98 1.37 -3.76 -6.39
N GLU A 99 0.86 -2.68 -5.78
CA GLU A 99 1.70 -1.56 -5.33
C GLU A 99 2.70 -2.02 -4.26
N VAL A 100 2.26 -2.84 -3.31
CA VAL A 100 3.12 -3.39 -2.24
C VAL A 100 4.21 -4.29 -2.79
N VAL A 101 3.86 -5.21 -3.69
CA VAL A 101 4.84 -6.11 -4.31
C VAL A 101 5.90 -5.31 -5.08
N THR A 102 5.49 -4.28 -5.81
CA THR A 102 6.39 -3.38 -6.53
C THR A 102 7.34 -2.68 -5.56
N ALA A 103 6.79 -2.09 -4.49
CA ALA A 103 7.56 -1.39 -3.46
C ALA A 103 8.61 -2.28 -2.78
N LEU A 104 8.20 -3.47 -2.33
CA LEU A 104 9.08 -4.42 -1.65
C LEU A 104 10.18 -4.92 -2.56
N SER A 105 9.89 -5.15 -3.85
CA SER A 105 10.89 -5.56 -4.84
C SER A 105 11.97 -4.47 -5.01
N SER A 106 11.57 -3.21 -5.10
CA SER A 106 12.49 -2.07 -5.20
C SER A 106 13.33 -1.89 -3.93
N LEU A 107 12.70 -1.95 -2.74
CA LEU A 107 13.41 -1.88 -1.46
C LEU A 107 14.40 -3.03 -1.29
N SER A 108 14.04 -4.25 -1.69
CA SER A 108 14.93 -5.42 -1.65
C SER A 108 16.13 -5.25 -2.58
N SER A 109 15.90 -4.73 -3.79
CA SER A 109 17.00 -4.45 -4.73
C SER A 109 17.97 -3.42 -4.15
N ARG A 110 17.45 -2.36 -3.51
CA ARG A 110 18.31 -1.38 -2.85
C ARG A 110 19.03 -1.89 -1.64
N LEU A 111 18.37 -2.72 -0.82
CA LEU A 111 19.01 -3.35 0.32
C LEU A 111 20.20 -4.20 -0.13
N ALA A 112 20.06 -4.90 -1.26
CA ALA A 112 21.16 -5.68 -1.84
C ALA A 112 22.34 -4.79 -2.26
N LEU A 113 22.08 -3.65 -2.89
CA LEU A 113 23.12 -2.67 -3.26
C LEU A 113 23.80 -2.07 -2.01
N ALA A 114 23.01 -1.63 -1.03
CA ALA A 114 23.52 -1.12 0.23
C ALA A 114 24.46 -2.11 0.93
N ARG A 115 24.06 -3.39 0.98
CA ARG A 115 24.87 -4.46 1.56
C ARG A 115 26.15 -4.77 0.78
N GLN A 116 26.16 -4.55 -0.54
CA GLN A 116 27.37 -4.72 -1.35
C GLN A 116 28.37 -3.60 -1.11
N ALA A 117 27.91 -2.37 -0.89
CA ALA A 117 28.77 -1.22 -0.59
C ALA A 117 29.44 -1.30 0.80
N VAL A 118 28.84 -2.02 1.76
CA VAL A 118 29.45 -2.31 3.07
C VAL A 118 30.65 -3.27 2.96
N SER A 119 30.69 -4.11 1.92
CA SER A 119 31.66 -5.21 1.78
C SER A 119 32.93 -4.82 1.04
#